data_AF-L0ILY7-F1
#
_entry.id   AF-L0ILY7-F1
#
_cell.length_a   1.000
_cell.length_b   1.000
_cell.length_c   1.000
_cell.angle_alpha   90.00
_cell.angle_beta   90.00
_cell.angle_gamma   90.00
#
_symmetry.space_group_name_H-M   'P 1'
#
loop_
_entity.id
_entity.type
_entity.pdbx_description
1 polymer ?
#
loop_
_entity_poly.entity_id
_entity_poly.type
_entity_poly.pdbx_seq_one_letter_code
_entity_poly.pdbx_strand_id
1 'polypeptide(L)' 'MMWGLMNGWGYGGGIVFGLIWMIIQVAIVVGAIYFIVSLFQNKKGGHRSNDALEILRERYARGEISEEEYKERKRNLEEK' A
#
# COMPACT_ATOMS: atom_id res chain seq x y z
N MET A 1 -7.58 56.22 -18.38
CA MET A 1 -6.80 55.08 -18.89
C MET A 1 -5.89 54.52 -17.79
N MET A 2 -6.45 54.04 -16.67
CA MET A 2 -5.67 53.52 -15.53
C MET A 2 -6.09 52.08 -15.17
N TRP A 3 -6.52 51.29 -16.16
CA TRP A 3 -6.93 49.89 -15.98
C TRP A 3 -5.89 48.87 -16.49
N GLY A 4 -4.79 49.33 -17.09
CA GLY A 4 -3.77 48.46 -17.70
C GLY A 4 -2.66 47.98 -16.75
N LEU A 5 -2.46 48.65 -15.61
CA LEU A 5 -1.30 48.39 -14.73
C LEU A 5 -1.56 47.33 -13.64
N MET A 6 -2.82 46.92 -13.44
CA MET A 6 -3.18 45.89 -12.45
C MET A 6 -3.33 44.48 -13.04
N ASN A 7 -2.93 44.28 -14.30
CA ASN A 7 -2.90 42.97 -14.96
C ASN A 7 -1.47 42.41 -15.11
N GLY A 8 -0.43 43.18 -14.77
CA GLY A 8 0.97 42.73 -14.87
C GLY A 8 1.43 41.81 -13.72
N TRP A 9 0.74 41.83 -12.58
CA TRP A 9 1.02 40.97 -11.42
C TRP A 9 0.18 39.67 -11.42
N GLY A 10 -0.79 39.54 -12.34
CA GLY A 10 -1.68 38.38 -12.44
C GLY A 10 -1.12 37.23 -13.29
N TYR A 11 -0.24 37.52 -14.25
CA TYR A 11 0.28 36.50 -15.17
C TYR A 11 1.47 35.70 -14.60
N GLY A 12 2.41 36.34 -13.90
CA GLY A 12 3.58 35.64 -13.34
C GLY A 12 3.25 34.85 -12.05
N GLY A 13 2.56 35.50 -11.10
CA GLY A 13 2.15 34.86 -9.84
C GLY A 13 1.07 33.80 -10.04
N GLY A 14 0.14 34.00 -10.98
CA GLY A 14 -0.91 33.04 -11.31
C GLY A 14 -0.37 31.74 -11.92
N ILE A 15 0.68 31.82 -12.75
CA ILE A 15 1.31 30.64 -13.33
C ILE A 15 2.02 29.82 -12.24
N VAL A 16 2.81 30.46 -11.37
CA VAL A 16 3.51 29.77 -10.28
C VAL A 16 2.51 29.14 -9.30
N PHE A 17 1.47 29.87 -8.93
CA PHE A 17 0.42 29.35 -8.05
C PHE A 17 -0.37 28.19 -8.70
N GLY A 18 -0.66 28.29 -10.00
CA GLY A 18 -1.30 27.21 -10.77
C GLY A 18 -0.44 25.95 -10.84
N LEU A 19 0.87 26.08 -11.05
CA LEU A 19 1.80 24.95 -11.06
C LEU A 19 1.90 24.29 -9.68
N ILE A 20 1.97 25.06 -8.60
CA ILE A 20 1.99 24.53 -7.23
C ILE A 20 0.69 23.76 -6.94
N TRP A 21 -0.46 24.31 -7.32
CA TRP A 21 -1.75 23.64 -7.16
C TRP A 21 -1.85 22.33 -7.95
N MET A 22 -1.33 22.31 -9.18
CA MET A 22 -1.28 21.09 -9.99
C MET A 22 -0.44 20.00 -9.32
N ILE A 23 0.74 20.36 -8.79
CA ILE A 23 1.62 19.42 -8.10
C ILE A 23 0.94 18.85 -6.85
N ILE A 24 0.24 19.70 -6.07
CA ILE A 24 -0.51 19.25 -4.88
C ILE A 24 -1.59 18.23 -5.26
N GLN A 25 -2.36 18.47 -6.32
CA GLN A 25 -3.38 17.53 -6.79
C GLN A 25 -2.78 16.18 -7.18
N VAL A 26 -1.68 16.19 -7.93
CA VAL A 26 -0.96 14.96 -8.31
C VAL A 26 -0.42 14.23 -7.08
N ALA A 27 0.16 14.97 -6.13
CA ALA A 27 0.68 14.39 -4.89
C ALA A 27 -0.42 13.75 -4.03
N ILE A 28 -1.62 14.33 -3.98
CA ILE A 28 -2.77 13.74 -3.30
C ILE A 28 -3.19 12.43 -3.95
N VAL A 29 -3.30 12.38 -5.26
CA VAL A 29 -3.69 11.16 -6.00
C VAL A 29 -2.65 10.05 -5.82
N VAL A 30 -1.37 10.38 -6.01
CA VAL A 30 -0.26 9.43 -5.82
C VAL A 30 -0.19 8.96 -4.37
N GLY A 31 -0.34 9.88 -3.41
CA GLY A 31 -0.37 9.58 -1.98
C GLY A 31 -1.53 8.66 -1.59
N ALA A 32 -2.73 8.90 -2.13
CA ALA A 32 -3.89 8.05 -1.91
C ALA A 32 -3.69 6.64 -2.48
N ILE A 33 -3.18 6.52 -3.71
CA ILE A 33 -2.87 5.21 -4.31
C ILE A 33 -1.80 4.51 -3.48
N TYR A 34 -0.71 5.19 -3.12
CA TYR A 34 0.35 4.63 -2.29
C TYR A 34 -0.17 4.17 -0.93
N PHE A 35 -1.02 4.95 -0.27
CA PHE A 35 -1.62 4.61 1.01
C PHE A 35 -2.52 3.37 0.91
N ILE A 36 -3.40 3.33 -0.08
CA ILE A 36 -4.27 2.17 -0.35
C ILE A 36 -3.41 0.93 -0.62
N VAL A 37 -2.44 1.05 -1.52
CA VAL A 37 -1.52 -0.03 -1.87
C VAL A 37 -0.69 -0.47 -0.65
N SER A 38 -0.25 0.44 0.21
CA SER A 38 0.48 0.13 1.44
C SER A 38 -0.39 -0.60 2.46
N LEU A 39 -1.70 -0.30 2.55
CA LEU A 39 -2.63 -1.05 3.40
C LEU A 39 -2.80 -2.49 2.90
N PHE A 40 -2.83 -2.71 1.59
CA PHE A 40 -2.90 -4.05 1.00
C PHE A 40 -1.55 -4.80 1.03
N GLN A 41 -0.43 -4.09 0.90
CA GLN A 41 0.92 -4.66 1.03
C GLN A 41 1.28 -4.97 2.49
N ASN A 42 0.81 -4.18 3.47
CA ASN A 42 0.99 -4.49 4.89
C ASN A 42 0.21 -5.74 5.32
N LYS A 43 -0.83 -6.16 4.58
CA LYS A 43 -1.42 -7.50 4.75
C LYS A 43 -0.52 -8.62 4.22
N LYS A 44 0.34 -8.35 3.24
CA LYS A 44 1.33 -9.33 2.71
C LYS A 44 2.62 -9.41 3.54
N GLY A 45 2.90 -8.40 4.39
CA GLY A 45 4.06 -8.40 5.29
C GLY A 45 3.92 -9.33 6.52
N GLY A 46 2.69 -9.72 6.88
CA GLY A 46 2.41 -10.66 7.99
C GLY A 46 1.83 -12.00 7.56
N HIS A 47 1.65 -12.25 6.26
CA HIS A 47 0.95 -13.45 5.77
C HIS A 47 1.84 -14.66 5.54
N ARG A 48 3.17 -14.54 5.55
CA ARG A 48 4.02 -15.70 5.23
C ARG A 48 3.87 -16.85 6.24
N SER A 49 3.55 -16.54 7.51
CA SER A 49 3.25 -17.55 8.53
C SER A 49 1.81 -18.08 8.42
N ASN A 50 0.82 -17.20 8.20
CA ASN A 50 -0.57 -17.62 7.99
C ASN A 50 -0.74 -18.47 6.72
N ASP A 51 -0.11 -18.09 5.60
CA ASP A 51 -0.09 -18.86 4.35
C ASP A 51 0.56 -20.23 4.58
N ALA A 52 1.68 -20.30 5.31
CA ALA A 52 2.36 -21.57 5.58
C ALA A 52 1.53 -22.51 6.47
N LEU A 53 0.87 -21.96 7.50
CA LEU A 53 -0.03 -22.72 8.38
C LEU A 53 -1.31 -23.15 7.65
N GLU A 54 -1.85 -22.31 6.77
CA GLU A 54 -3.02 -22.61 5.95
C GLU A 54 -2.74 -23.73 4.94
N ILE A 55 -1.60 -23.66 4.24
CA ILE A 55 -1.12 -24.72 3.35
C ILE A 55 -0.89 -26.03 4.14
N LEU A 56 -0.31 -25.95 5.34
CA LEU A 56 -0.06 -27.12 6.18
C LEU A 56 -1.38 -27.78 6.63
N ARG A 57 -2.38 -26.97 7.01
CA ARG A 57 -3.72 -27.45 7.37
C ARG A 57 -4.43 -28.11 6.19
N GLU A 58 -4.30 -27.55 4.98
CA GLU A 58 -4.91 -28.10 3.78
C GLU A 58 -4.36 -29.50 3.44
N ARG A 59 -3.03 -29.70 3.56
CA ARG A 59 -2.39 -31.01 3.33
C ARG A 59 -2.80 -32.05 4.36
N TYR A 60 -2.95 -31.64 5.61
CA TYR A 60 -3.48 -32.51 6.67
C TYR A 60 -4.92 -32.93 6.38
N ALA A 61 -5.78 -31.99 5.97
CA ALA A 61 -7.17 -32.28 5.60
C ALA A 61 -7.28 -33.20 4.37
N ARG A 62 -6.33 -33.12 3.44
CA ARG A 62 -6.19 -34.02 2.30
C ARG A 62 -5.63 -35.41 2.68
N GLY A 63 -5.13 -35.56 3.91
CA GLY A 63 -4.47 -36.80 4.38
C GLY A 63 -3.08 -37.03 3.77
N GLU A 64 -2.46 -36.00 3.20
CA GLU A 64 -1.12 -36.08 2.59
C GLU A 64 0.00 -36.11 3.63
N ILE A 65 -0.29 -35.69 4.87
CA ILE A 65 0.65 -35.69 6.01
C ILE A 65 -0.02 -36.29 7.24
N SER A 66 0.76 -36.95 8.10
CA SER A 66 0.25 -37.52 9.35
C SER A 66 0.06 -36.43 10.43
N GLU A 67 -0.67 -36.78 11.50
CA GLU A 67 -0.89 -35.87 12.63
C GLU A 67 0.43 -35.51 13.34
N GLU A 68 1.37 -36.45 13.44
CA GLU A 68 2.69 -36.18 14.03
C GLU A 68 3.45 -35.13 13.20
N GLU A 69 3.47 -35.31 11.88
CA GLU A 69 4.18 -34.43 10.95
C GLU A 69 3.54 -33.03 10.90
N TYR A 70 2.21 -32.95 10.99
CA TYR A 70 1.49 -31.70 11.12
C TYR A 70 1.86 -30.95 12.42
N LYS A 71 1.91 -31.64 13.57
CA LYS A 71 2.25 -31.02 14.86
C LYS A 71 3.68 -30.51 14.90
N GLU A 72 4.64 -31.28 14.36
CA GLU A 72 6.04 -30.89 14.31
C GLU A 72 6.25 -29.64 13.43
N ARG A 73 5.68 -29.65 12.22
CA ARG A 73 5.78 -28.52 11.29
C ARG A 73 5.02 -27.28 11.78
N LYS A 74 3.87 -27.46 12.42
CA LYS A 74 3.11 -26.36 13.04
C LYS A 74 3.94 -25.67 14.12
N ARG A 75 4.55 -26.44 15.02
CA ARG A 75 5.39 -25.90 16.09
C ARG A 75 6.59 -25.13 15.55
N ASN A 76 7.26 -25.68 14.52
CA ASN A 76 8.38 -25.02 13.85
C ASN A 76 7.99 -23.71 13.13
N LEU A 77 6.73 -23.56 12.71
CA LEU A 77 6.20 -22.34 12.08
C LEU A 77 5.68 -21.31 13.09
N GLU A 78 5.27 -21.74 14.29
CA GLU A 78 4.83 -20.87 15.40
C GLU A 78 6.00 -20.36 16.26
N GLU A 79 7.11 -21.10 16.38
CA GLU A 79 8.31 -20.71 17.15
C GLU A 79 9.28 -19.78 16.40
N LYS A 80 8.93 -19.29 15.19
CA LYS A 80 9.78 -18.46 14.33
C LYS A 80 9.28 -17.03 14.17
#